data_AF-A0A660RKC8-F1
#
_entry.id   AF-A0A660RKC8-F1
#
_cell.length_a   1.000
_cell.length_b   1.000
_cell.length_c   1.000
_cell.angle_alpha   90.00
_cell.angle_beta   90.00
_cell.angle_gamma   90.00
#
_symmetry.space_group_name_H-M   'P 1'
#
loop_
_entity.id
_entity.type
_entity.pdbx_description
1 polymer ?
#
loop_
_entity_poly.entity_id
_entity_poly.type
_entity_poly.pdbx_seq_one_letter_code
_entity_poly.pdbx_strand_id
1 'polypeptide(L)'
;MSSDNLSTIRDVAVLEDYAFASCGRNGLVVIDINDPGNPREVKKIPVVGSTHSLMIHGNYLYISAEYSGVHVFDISNPQTPQKITSIDTQGVSYGVWADEDGVYIADGENGLVIANSEFSIISDLIWFPLSNLTK
;
A
#
# COMPACT_ATOMS: atom_id res chain seq x y z
N MET A 1 -26.41 8.26 -13.76
CA MET A 1 -25.58 8.35 -12.55
C MET A 1 -24.25 7.72 -12.93
N SER A 2 -23.20 8.50 -13.18
CA SER A 2 -21.89 7.94 -13.50
C SER A 2 -21.37 7.22 -12.26
N SER A 3 -20.95 5.98 -12.45
CA SER A 3 -20.34 5.14 -11.42
C SER A 3 -18.88 5.57 -11.20
N ASP A 4 -18.65 6.84 -10.90
CA ASP A 4 -17.31 7.41 -10.69
C ASP A 4 -16.74 6.93 -9.36
N ASN A 5 -16.26 5.67 -9.41
CA ASN A 5 -15.60 4.94 -8.33
C ASN A 5 -14.17 5.46 -8.05
N LEU A 6 -13.72 6.49 -8.77
CA LEU A 6 -12.46 7.20 -8.57
C LEU A 6 -12.59 8.41 -7.61
N SER A 7 -13.77 8.65 -7.04
CA SER A 7 -14.08 9.81 -6.18
C SER A 7 -13.30 9.84 -4.85
N THR A 8 -12.47 8.83 -4.54
CA THR A 8 -11.66 8.75 -3.32
C THR A 8 -10.25 8.21 -3.56
N ILE A 9 -9.64 8.48 -4.73
CA ILE A 9 -8.22 8.16 -4.93
C ILE A 9 -7.40 8.92 -3.89
N ARG A 10 -6.59 8.18 -3.13
CA ARG A 10 -5.72 8.71 -2.07
C ARG A 10 -4.26 8.73 -2.47
N ASP A 11 -3.84 7.78 -3.29
CA ASP A 11 -2.46 7.62 -3.76
C ASP A 11 -2.45 6.89 -5.11
N VAL A 12 -1.37 7.09 -5.87
CA VAL A 12 -1.14 6.48 -7.18
C VAL A 12 0.32 6.04 -7.31
N ALA A 13 0.53 4.80 -7.75
CA ALA A 13 1.83 4.30 -8.17
C ALA A 13 1.80 3.92 -9.66
N VAL A 14 2.90 4.12 -10.38
CA VAL A 14 2.97 3.85 -11.83
C VAL A 14 4.04 2.80 -12.10
N LEU A 15 3.70 1.82 -12.94
CA LEU A 15 4.61 0.84 -13.52
C LEU A 15 4.31 0.72 -15.01
N GLU A 16 5.28 1.10 -15.84
CA GLU A 16 5.14 1.09 -17.30
C GLU A 16 3.89 1.86 -17.74
N ASP A 17 3.01 1.21 -18.52
CA ASP A 17 1.77 1.77 -19.05
C ASP A 17 0.58 1.60 -18.09
N TYR A 18 0.82 1.28 -16.81
CA TYR A 18 -0.22 1.07 -15.81
C TYR A 18 -0.07 1.97 -14.59
N ALA A 19 -1.19 2.57 -14.18
CA ALA A 19 -1.34 3.22 -12.89
C ALA A 19 -2.15 2.33 -11.93
N PHE A 20 -1.66 2.22 -10.71
CA PHE A 20 -2.33 1.62 -9.56
C PHE A 20 -2.85 2.73 -8.68
N ALA A 21 -4.14 2.74 -8.36
CA ALA A 21 -4.75 3.77 -7.53
C ALA A 21 -5.38 3.16 -6.27
N SER A 22 -5.03 3.68 -5.10
CA SER A 22 -5.69 3.32 -3.85
C SER A 22 -6.96 4.14 -3.69
N CYS A 23 -8.11 3.49 -3.74
CA CYS A 23 -9.42 4.14 -3.79
C CYS A 23 -10.19 4.01 -2.47
N GLY A 24 -9.51 4.10 -1.33
CA GLY A 24 -10.14 3.94 -0.01
C GLY A 24 -10.83 2.59 0.12
N ARG A 25 -12.12 2.59 0.48
CA ARG A 25 -12.95 1.37 0.62
C ARG A 25 -13.23 0.65 -0.70
N ASN A 26 -12.96 1.27 -1.85
CA ASN A 26 -13.08 0.62 -3.15
C ASN A 26 -11.88 -0.26 -3.49
N GLY A 27 -10.86 -0.31 -2.62
CA GLY A 27 -9.67 -1.13 -2.80
C GLY A 27 -8.69 -0.55 -3.82
N LEU A 28 -8.07 -1.44 -4.60
CA LEU A 28 -7.10 -1.10 -5.64
C LEU A 28 -7.78 -1.03 -7.00
N VAL A 29 -7.48 0.01 -7.77
CA VAL A 29 -7.87 0.14 -9.19
C VAL A 29 -6.63 0.14 -10.06
N VAL A 30 -6.63 -0.71 -11.09
CA VAL A 30 -5.61 -0.76 -12.14
C VAL A 30 -6.13 -0.02 -13.36
N ILE A 31 -5.33 0.88 -13.89
CA ILE A 31 -5.68 1.81 -14.97
C ILE A 31 -4.62 1.68 -16.04
N ASP A 32 -5.02 1.41 -17.27
CA ASP A 32 -4.19 1.54 -18.47
C ASP A 32 -4.03 3.03 -18.78
N ILE A 33 -2.78 3.47 -18.85
CA ILE A 33 -2.39 4.86 -19.10
C ILE A 33 -1.50 4.99 -20.35
N ASN A 34 -1.51 4.00 -21.25
CA ASN A 34 -0.77 4.03 -22.52
C ASN A 34 -1.20 5.22 -23.40
N ASP A 35 -2.46 5.65 -23.27
CA ASP A 35 -2.93 6.95 -23.78
C ASP A 35 -3.32 7.85 -22.59
N PRO A 36 -2.44 8.78 -22.15
CA PRO A 36 -2.74 9.68 -21.05
C PRO A 36 -3.93 10.61 -21.29
N GLY A 37 -4.32 10.82 -22.55
CA GLY A 37 -5.52 11.59 -22.91
C GLY A 37 -6.82 10.81 -22.74
N ASN A 38 -6.73 9.47 -22.61
CA ASN A 38 -7.87 8.56 -22.49
C ASN A 38 -7.54 7.35 -21.59
N PRO A 39 -7.28 7.56 -20.28
CA PRO A 39 -6.98 6.47 -19.36
C PRO A 39 -8.17 5.53 -19.20
N ARG A 40 -7.90 4.22 -19.06
CA ARG A 40 -8.94 3.19 -19.04
C ARG A 40 -8.81 2.31 -17.81
N GLU A 41 -9.88 2.19 -17.04
CA GLU A 41 -9.93 1.21 -15.95
C GLU A 41 -9.81 -0.22 -16.53
N VAL A 42 -8.82 -0.97 -16.05
CA VAL A 42 -8.55 -2.37 -16.44
C VAL A 42 -9.16 -3.33 -15.43
N LYS A 43 -8.97 -3.04 -14.14
CA LYS A 43 -9.35 -3.97 -13.08
C LYS A 43 -9.64 -3.24 -11.77
N LYS A 44 -10.63 -3.73 -11.03
CA LYS A 44 -10.85 -3.40 -9.61
C LYS A 44 -10.56 -4.62 -8.76
N ILE A 45 -9.82 -4.42 -7.68
CA ILE A 45 -9.44 -5.46 -6.75
C ILE A 45 -9.88 -5.03 -5.35
N PRO A 46 -10.87 -5.70 -4.74
CA PRO A 46 -11.23 -5.45 -3.36
C PRO A 46 -10.04 -5.69 -2.45
N VAL A 47 -9.75 -4.72 -1.58
CA VAL A 47 -8.77 -4.84 -0.50
C VAL A 47 -9.53 -4.66 0.81
N VAL A 48 -9.26 -5.52 1.78
CA VAL A 48 -9.89 -5.40 3.11
C VAL A 48 -9.36 -4.14 3.78
N GLY A 49 -10.23 -3.34 4.38
CA GLY A 49 -9.85 -2.03 4.96
C GLY A 49 -9.92 -0.89 3.94
N SER A 50 -9.76 0.36 4.41
CA SER A 50 -9.68 1.50 3.50
C SER A 50 -8.24 1.73 3.06
N THR A 51 -7.95 1.58 1.78
CA THR A 51 -6.59 1.77 1.24
C THR A 51 -6.13 3.23 1.37
N HIS A 52 -4.84 3.45 1.64
CA HIS A 52 -4.27 4.78 1.90
C HIS A 52 -3.07 5.12 1.01
N SER A 53 -2.01 4.31 1.06
CA SER A 53 -0.76 4.58 0.35
C SER A 53 -0.30 3.35 -0.43
N LEU A 54 0.39 3.60 -1.54
CA LEU A 54 0.95 2.61 -2.44
C LEU A 54 2.47 2.76 -2.52
N MET A 55 3.19 1.64 -2.50
CA MET A 55 4.62 1.60 -2.79
C MET A 55 4.92 0.44 -3.73
N ILE A 56 5.69 0.70 -4.78
CA ILE A 56 6.21 -0.35 -5.66
C ILE A 56 7.70 -0.54 -5.37
N HIS A 57 8.11 -1.78 -5.11
CA HIS A 57 9.51 -2.17 -5.06
C HIS A 57 9.70 -3.52 -5.76
N GLY A 58 10.54 -3.55 -6.80
CA GLY A 58 10.67 -4.69 -7.69
C GLY A 58 9.33 -5.09 -8.30
N ASN A 59 8.95 -6.37 -8.16
CA ASN A 59 7.68 -6.90 -8.66
C ASN A 59 6.55 -6.85 -7.61
N TYR A 60 6.73 -6.11 -6.51
CA TYR A 60 5.75 -6.05 -5.44
C TYR A 60 5.11 -4.67 -5.32
N LEU A 61 3.79 -4.66 -5.15
CA LEU A 61 2.99 -3.52 -4.75
C LEU A 61 2.53 -3.70 -3.30
N TYR A 62 2.92 -2.76 -2.45
CA TYR A 62 2.51 -2.67 -1.05
C TYR A 62 1.38 -1.65 -0.92
N ILE A 63 0.36 -1.99 -0.14
CA ILE A 63 -0.84 -1.17 0.05
C ILE A 63 -1.15 -1.06 1.53
N SER A 64 -0.99 0.13 2.12
CA SER A 64 -1.48 0.38 3.50
C SER A 64 -3.00 0.48 3.50
N ALA A 65 -3.66 -0.15 4.49
CA ALA A 65 -5.11 -0.30 4.51
C ALA A 65 -5.73 -0.30 5.92
N GLU A 66 -5.54 0.78 6.69
CA GLU A 66 -6.09 0.93 8.05
C GLU A 66 -5.75 -0.31 8.91
N TYR A 67 -6.75 -0.86 9.62
CA TYR A 67 -6.66 -2.00 10.53
C TYR A 67 -6.33 -3.34 9.87
N SER A 68 -6.27 -3.42 8.53
CA SER A 68 -5.84 -4.64 7.85
C SER A 68 -4.34 -4.66 7.56
N GLY A 69 -3.61 -3.65 8.05
CA GLY A 69 -2.17 -3.51 7.87
C GLY A 69 -1.79 -3.27 6.41
N VAL A 70 -0.70 -3.88 5.97
CA VAL A 70 -0.18 -3.73 4.60
C VAL A 70 -0.47 -4.97 3.77
N HIS A 71 -1.14 -4.81 2.63
CA HIS A 71 -1.32 -5.89 1.66
C HIS A 71 -0.17 -5.90 0.66
N VAL A 72 0.31 -7.09 0.30
CA VAL A 72 1.38 -7.27 -0.68
C VAL A 72 0.82 -7.98 -1.90
N PHE A 73 1.01 -7.38 -3.07
CA PHE A 73 0.62 -7.93 -4.36
C PHE A 73 1.85 -8.16 -5.23
N ASP A 74 1.88 -9.28 -5.95
CA ASP A 74 2.78 -9.48 -7.09
C ASP A 74 2.17 -8.77 -8.31
N ILE A 75 2.97 -7.89 -8.90
CA ILE A 75 2.66 -7.08 -10.08
C ILE A 75 3.56 -7.39 -11.28
N SER A 76 4.21 -8.57 -11.30
CA SER A 76 4.97 -9.06 -12.46
C SER A 76 4.15 -9.06 -13.75
N ASN A 77 2.81 -9.18 -13.64
CA ASN A 77 1.88 -8.77 -14.67
C ASN A 77 1.02 -7.61 -14.15
N PRO A 78 1.28 -6.35 -14.57
CA PRO A 78 0.60 -5.17 -14.02
C PRO A 78 -0.90 -5.11 -14.37
N GLN A 79 -1.36 -5.80 -15.43
CA GLN A 79 -2.80 -5.90 -15.74
C GLN A 79 -3.56 -6.77 -14.74
N THR A 80 -2.88 -7.73 -14.12
CA THR A 80 -3.50 -8.73 -13.25
C THR A 80 -2.73 -8.93 -11.94
N PRO A 81 -2.66 -7.91 -11.06
CA PRO A 81 -2.03 -8.06 -9.74
C PRO A 81 -2.62 -9.24 -8.96
N GLN A 82 -1.75 -9.98 -8.27
CA GLN A 82 -2.12 -11.14 -7.46
C GLN A 82 -1.75 -10.87 -6.01
N LYS A 83 -2.70 -11.01 -5.08
CA LYS A 83 -2.40 -10.86 -3.66
C LYS A 83 -1.50 -12.02 -3.23
N ILE A 84 -0.36 -11.70 -2.61
CA ILE A 84 0.58 -12.68 -2.05
C ILE A 84 0.27 -12.89 -0.56
N THR A 85 0.25 -11.81 0.21
CA THR A 85 0.06 -11.86 1.67
C THR A 85 -0.42 -10.52 2.23
N SER A 86 -0.52 -10.42 3.55
CA SER A 86 -0.66 -9.17 4.29
C SER A 86 0.20 -9.19 5.55
N ILE A 87 0.75 -8.04 5.90
CA ILE A 87 1.50 -7.78 7.13
C ILE A 87 0.51 -7.18 8.12
N ASP A 88 0.15 -7.94 9.15
CA ASP A 88 -0.70 -7.47 10.24
C ASP A 88 0.14 -6.66 11.23
N THR A 89 -0.03 -5.34 11.23
CA THR A 89 0.70 -4.44 12.13
C THR A 89 0.09 -4.37 13.53
N GLN A 90 -1.06 -5.02 13.77
CA GLN A 90 -1.86 -4.89 14.99
C GLN A 90 -2.22 -3.43 15.33
N GLY A 91 -2.23 -2.55 14.33
CA GLY A 91 -2.54 -1.13 14.45
C GLY A 91 -3.16 -0.58 13.16
N VAL A 92 -3.10 0.74 12.99
CA VAL A 92 -3.69 1.41 11.82
C VAL A 92 -2.59 1.87 10.88
N SER A 93 -2.43 1.18 9.75
CA SER A 93 -1.44 1.54 8.74
C SER A 93 -1.90 2.71 7.86
N TYR A 94 -1.03 3.70 7.69
CA TYR A 94 -1.30 4.89 6.86
C TYR A 94 -0.31 5.06 5.71
N GLY A 95 0.99 4.83 5.95
CA GLY A 95 2.04 4.97 4.95
C GLY A 95 2.88 3.70 4.85
N VAL A 96 3.42 3.45 3.65
CA VAL A 96 4.32 2.32 3.42
C VAL A 96 5.46 2.74 2.49
N TRP A 97 6.67 2.30 2.80
CA TRP A 97 7.84 2.39 1.93
C TRP A 97 8.62 1.07 1.98
N ALA A 98 9.35 0.72 0.93
CA ALA A 98 10.06 -0.55 0.84
C ALA A 98 11.33 -0.46 -0.01
N ASP A 99 12.34 -1.20 0.39
CA ASP A 99 13.61 -1.41 -0.32
C ASP A 99 14.09 -2.86 -0.19
N GLU A 100 15.37 -3.11 -0.52
CA GLU A 100 15.98 -4.42 -0.36
C GLU A 100 16.06 -4.92 1.10
N ASP A 101 16.07 -4.01 2.07
CA ASP A 101 16.30 -4.31 3.48
C ASP A 101 14.97 -4.56 4.23
N GLY A 102 13.87 -3.96 3.77
CA GLY A 102 12.55 -4.29 4.32
C GLY A 102 11.41 -3.39 3.90
N VAL A 103 10.31 -3.51 4.67
CA VAL A 103 9.08 -2.74 4.53
C VAL A 103 8.90 -1.89 5.78
N TYR A 104 8.77 -0.59 5.59
CA TYR A 104 8.69 0.44 6.62
C TYR A 104 7.28 1.01 6.63
N ILE A 105 6.58 0.85 7.75
CA ILE A 105 5.14 1.10 7.84
C ILE A 105 4.91 2.19 8.89
N ALA A 106 4.31 3.30 8.46
CA ALA A 106 3.80 4.32 9.37
C ALA A 106 2.47 3.84 9.94
N ASP A 107 2.51 3.43 11.21
CA ASP A 107 1.39 2.91 11.96
C ASP A 107 0.95 3.91 13.05
N GLY A 108 -0.35 4.21 13.10
CA GLY A 108 -0.90 5.21 14.02
C GLY A 108 -0.82 4.84 15.49
N GLU A 109 -0.76 3.55 15.81
CA GLU A 109 -0.75 3.02 17.18
C GLU A 109 0.66 2.61 17.61
N ASN A 110 1.46 2.12 16.65
CA ASN A 110 2.78 1.54 16.91
C ASN A 110 3.95 2.46 16.48
N GLY A 111 3.69 3.56 15.78
CA GLY A 111 4.73 4.45 15.26
C GLY A 111 5.34 3.91 13.98
N LEU A 112 6.59 3.42 14.03
CA LEU A 112 7.26 2.81 12.88
C LEU A 112 7.34 1.30 13.09
N VAL A 113 6.64 0.56 12.23
CA VAL A 113 6.74 -0.91 12.16
C VAL A 113 7.65 -1.29 10.99
N ILE A 114 8.57 -2.23 11.22
CA ILE A 114 9.50 -2.72 10.19
C ILE A 114 9.29 -4.22 10.01
N ALA A 115 9.04 -4.63 8.76
CA ALA A 115 9.01 -6.02 8.34
C ALA A 115 10.19 -6.34 7.42
N ASN A 116 10.67 -7.57 7.47
CA ASN A 116 11.72 -8.07 6.59
C ASN A 116 11.18 -8.41 5.19
N SER A 117 12.08 -8.86 4.31
CA SER A 117 11.77 -9.33 2.96
C SER A 117 10.90 -10.60 2.90
N GLU A 118 10.74 -11.31 4.02
CA GLU A 118 9.78 -12.41 4.18
C GLU A 118 8.41 -11.93 4.70
N PHE A 119 8.17 -10.61 4.70
CA PHE A 119 6.96 -9.94 5.16
C PHE A 119 6.62 -10.22 6.63
N SER A 120 7.63 -10.57 7.42
CA SER A 120 7.50 -10.80 8.86
C SER A 120 8.00 -9.58 9.63
N ILE A 121 7.23 -9.14 10.62
CA ILE A 121 7.64 -8.02 11.48
C ILE A 121 8.89 -8.43 12.26
N ILE A 122 9.94 -7.62 12.17
CA ILE A 122 11.25 -7.88 12.80
C ILE A 122 11.59 -6.89 13.90
N SER A 123 10.83 -5.80 14.01
CA SER A 123 10.93 -4.90 15.15
C SER A 123 9.60 -4.20 15.41
N ASP A 124 9.04 -4.44 16.59
CA ASP A 124 8.07 -3.55 17.22
C ASP A 124 8.89 -2.45 17.92
N LEU A 125 9.35 -1.45 17.16
CA LEU A 125 10.03 -0.29 17.76
C LEU A 125 8.98 0.54 18.51
N ILE A 126 8.64 0.09 19.72
CA ILE A 126 7.92 0.87 20.71
C ILE A 126 8.74 2.14 20.90
N TRP A 127 8.22 3.25 20.37
CA TRP A 127 8.86 4.55 20.45
C TRP A 127 9.24 4.85 21.91
N PHE A 128 10.53 5.09 22.17
CA PHE A 128 10.98 5.56 23.49
C PHE A 128 10.30 6.90 23.78
N PRO A 129 9.68 7.10 24.97
CA PRO A 129 9.13 8.40 25.30
C PRO A 129 10.21 9.48 25.19
N LEU A 130 9.86 10.60 24.54
CA LEU A 130 10.63 11.86 24.42
C LEU A 130 11.20 12.36 25.77
N SER A 131 10.82 11.78 26.90
CA SER A 131 11.38 12.06 28.23
C SER A 131 12.87 11.71 28.40
N ASN A 132 13.48 10.95 27.49
CA ASN A 132 14.90 10.57 27.59
C ASN A 132 15.86 11.39 26.71
N LEU A 133 15.41 12.46 26.04
CA LEU A 133 16.26 13.36 25.26
C LEU A 133 16.80 14.57 26.06
N THR A 134 16.87 14.46 27.39
CA THR A 134 17.59 15.44 28.22
C THR A 134 18.69 14.77 29.04
N LYS A 135 19.89 14.63 28.45
CA LYS A 135 21.11 15.29 28.92
C LYS A 135 22.24 15.17 27.91
#